data_AF-A0ABD5HQJ8-F1
#
_entry.id   AF-A0ABD5HQJ8-F1
#
_cell.length_a   1.000
_cell.length_b   1.000
_cell.length_c   1.000
_cell.angle_alpha   90.00
_cell.angle_beta   90.00
_cell.angle_gamma   90.00
#
_symmetry.space_group_name_H-M   'P 1'
#
loop_
_entity.id
_entity.type
_entity.pdbx_description
1 polymer ?
#
loop_
_entity_poly.entity_id
_entity_poly.type
_entity_poly.pdbx_seq_one_letter_code
_entity_poly.pdbx_strand_id
1 'polypeptide(L)'
;NWTLSYSLTKNAWQQGRDQMLAVNVNIPFSHWMRSDSKSAWRHASASYSMSNDLNGRTTSLAGLYGTLLEDNNLSYSMQTGYAGGGEGNSGGTGYAALNYRGGYGNANVGYSRSDGIKQLYYGLSGG
;
A
#
# COMPACT_ATOMS: atom_id res chain seq x y z
N ASN A 1 -1.51 -7.96 12.75
CA ASN A 1 -2.03 -9.10 11.98
C ASN A 1 -1.03 -9.40 10.86
N TRP A 2 -0.81 -10.67 10.52
CA TRP A 2 0.07 -11.07 9.43
C TRP A 2 -0.70 -12.02 8.49
N THR A 3 -0.39 -11.95 7.20
CA THR A 3 -1.02 -12.73 6.17
C THR A 3 0.05 -13.25 5.24
N LEU A 4 0.02 -14.56 4.99
CA LEU A 4 0.87 -15.22 4.02
C LEU A 4 -0.05 -15.78 2.92
N SER A 5 0.30 -15.51 1.67
CA SER A 5 -0.44 -15.99 0.52
C SER A 5 0.53 -16.51 -0.54
N TYR A 6 0.10 -17.55 -1.24
CA TYR A 6 0.83 -18.14 -2.33
C TYR A 6 -0.13 -18.38 -3.49
N SER A 7 0.28 -17.96 -4.69
CA SER A 7 -0.53 -18.10 -5.90
C SER A 7 0.28 -18.75 -7.01
N LEU A 8 -0.40 -19.55 -7.81
CA LEU A 8 0.17 -20.31 -8.91
C LEU A 8 -0.75 -20.23 -10.12
N THR A 9 -0.25 -19.64 -11.20
CA THR A 9 -1.00 -19.50 -12.44
C THR A 9 -0.26 -20.20 -13.56
N LYS A 10 -0.96 -21.05 -14.32
CA LYS A 10 -0.44 -21.75 -15.49
C LYS A 10 -1.45 -21.68 -16.62
N ASN A 11 -1.10 -21.01 -17.70
CA ASN A 11 -1.96 -20.86 -18.87
C ASN A 11 -1.64 -21.94 -19.91
N ALA A 12 -2.67 -22.47 -20.58
CA ALA A 12 -2.52 -23.51 -21.60
C ALA A 12 -1.71 -23.04 -22.83
N TRP A 13 -1.72 -21.74 -23.11
CA TRP A 13 -1.11 -21.13 -24.30
C TRP A 13 0.23 -20.42 -24.02
N GLN A 14 0.72 -20.41 -22.78
CA GLN A 14 2.01 -19.82 -22.42
C GLN A 14 2.94 -20.89 -21.83
N GLN A 15 4.16 -20.97 -22.35
CA GLN A 15 5.22 -21.75 -21.73
C GLN A 15 5.75 -21.00 -20.50
N GLY A 16 5.50 -21.55 -19.32
CA GLY A 16 5.92 -20.95 -18.06
C GLY A 16 4.92 -21.23 -16.95
N ARG A 17 5.28 -20.86 -15.73
CA ARG A 17 4.41 -20.93 -14.57
C ARG A 17 4.66 -19.71 -13.73
N ASP A 18 3.64 -18.88 -13.60
CA ASP A 18 3.72 -17.66 -12.80
C ASP A 18 3.43 -18.03 -11.35
N GLN A 19 4.42 -17.83 -10.50
CA GLN A 19 4.31 -18.09 -9.07
C GLN A 19 4.45 -16.76 -8.34
N MET A 20 3.73 -16.58 -7.25
CA MET A 20 3.93 -15.42 -6.39
C MET A 20 3.68 -15.81 -4.95
N LEU A 21 4.70 -15.60 -4.13
CA LEU A 21 4.62 -15.67 -2.68
C LEU A 21 4.55 -14.24 -2.15
N ALA A 22 3.56 -13.95 -1.31
CA ALA A 22 3.37 -12.63 -0.73
C ALA A 22 3.10 -12.72 0.77
N VAL A 23 3.87 -11.95 1.53
CA VAL A 23 3.74 -11.77 2.97
C VAL A 23 3.30 -10.34 3.22
N ASN A 24 2.27 -10.15 4.04
CA ASN A 24 1.83 -8.85 4.51
C ASN A 24 1.78 -8.86 6.04
N VAL A 25 2.29 -7.81 6.66
CA VAL A 25 2.27 -7.59 8.10
C VAL A 25 1.66 -6.22 8.34
N ASN A 26 0.60 -6.16 9.12
CA ASN A 26 -0.03 -4.92 9.54
C ASN A 26 0.06 -4.75 11.06
N ILE A 27 0.60 -3.62 11.48
CA ILE A 27 0.85 -3.24 12.87
C ILE A 27 0.05 -1.96 13.16
N PRO A 28 -1.13 -2.07 13.79
CA PRO A 28 -1.88 -0.89 14.22
C PRO A 28 -1.22 -0.27 15.45
N PHE A 29 -0.92 1.04 15.41
CA PHE A 29 -0.29 1.75 16.53
C PHE A 29 -1.24 1.94 17.72
N SER A 30 -2.54 1.72 17.51
CA SER A 30 -3.57 1.81 18.56
C SER A 30 -3.26 0.93 19.78
N HIS A 31 -2.61 -0.22 19.62
CA HIS A 31 -2.27 -1.11 20.73
C HIS A 31 -1.00 -0.70 21.49
N TRP A 32 -0.21 0.24 20.96
CA TRP A 32 1.03 0.72 21.58
C TRP A 32 0.84 2.07 22.27
N MET A 33 -0.37 2.64 22.16
CA MET A 33 -0.76 3.88 22.81
C MET A 33 -1.84 3.61 23.86
N ARG A 34 -1.88 4.43 24.90
CA ARG A 34 -2.94 4.34 25.91
C ARG A 34 -4.30 4.60 25.27
N SER A 35 -5.33 3.92 25.75
CA SER A 35 -6.70 4.00 25.22
C SER A 35 -7.32 5.40 25.30
N ASP A 36 -6.83 6.26 26.20
CA ASP A 36 -7.26 7.65 26.43
C ASP A 36 -6.50 8.69 25.57
N SER A 37 -5.55 8.25 24.75
CA SER A 37 -4.74 9.15 23.93
C SER A 37 -5.55 9.77 22.79
N LYS A 38 -5.62 11.11 22.76
CA LYS A 38 -6.18 11.91 21.66
C LYS A 38 -5.27 12.01 20.43
N SER A 39 -4.20 11.22 20.38
CA SER A 39 -3.21 11.28 19.32
C SER A 39 -3.78 10.72 18.00
N ALA A 40 -3.58 11.45 16.90
CA ALA A 40 -3.94 11.00 15.55
C ALA A 40 -3.26 9.66 15.18
N TRP A 41 -2.11 9.37 15.79
CA TRP A 41 -1.39 8.10 15.62
C TRP A 41 -2.16 6.88 16.11
N ARG A 42 -3.16 7.05 16.98
CA ARG A 42 -4.05 5.95 17.38
C ARG A 42 -4.86 5.40 16.21
N HIS A 43 -5.13 6.24 15.21
CA HIS A 43 -5.82 5.88 13.98
C HIS A 43 -4.86 5.52 12.85
N ALA A 44 -3.56 5.43 13.14
CA ALA A 44 -2.53 5.07 12.20
C ALA A 44 -2.13 3.59 12.34
N SER A 45 -1.81 2.97 11.22
CA SER A 45 -1.30 1.61 11.11
C SER A 45 -0.09 1.59 10.18
N ALA A 46 0.87 0.73 10.50
CA ALA A 46 2.01 0.44 9.65
C ALA A 46 1.78 -0.87 8.92
N SER A 47 1.91 -0.86 7.59
CA SER A 47 1.91 -2.05 6.76
C SER A 47 3.30 -2.32 6.21
N TYR A 48 3.73 -3.56 6.24
CA TYR A 48 4.88 -4.06 5.51
C TYR A 48 4.44 -5.22 4.63
N SER A 49 4.73 -5.17 3.34
CA SER A 49 4.47 -6.27 2.42
C SER A 49 5.70 -6.61 1.61
N MET A 50 5.98 -7.91 1.51
CA MET A 50 7.04 -8.46 0.69
C MET A 50 6.45 -9.49 -0.24
N SER A 51 6.77 -9.40 -1.53
CA SER A 51 6.41 -10.43 -2.51
C SER A 51 7.62 -10.87 -3.32
N ASN A 52 7.62 -12.15 -3.68
CA ASN A 52 8.66 -12.78 -4.47
C ASN A 52 7.99 -13.68 -5.51
N ASP A 53 8.39 -13.54 -6.77
CA ASP A 53 7.81 -14.30 -7.88
C ASP A 53 8.43 -15.69 -8.08
N LEU A 54 9.34 -16.09 -7.18
CA LEU A 54 10.17 -17.30 -7.27
C LEU A 54 10.97 -17.42 -8.57
N ASN A 55 11.04 -16.34 -9.35
CA ASN A 55 11.71 -16.22 -10.64
C ASN A 55 12.78 -15.11 -10.62
N GLY A 56 13.10 -14.60 -9.43
CA GLY A 56 14.16 -13.63 -9.17
C GLY A 56 13.66 -12.23 -8.81
N ARG A 57 12.41 -11.86 -9.09
CA ARG A 57 11.87 -10.55 -8.72
C ARG A 57 11.37 -10.57 -7.29
N THR A 58 11.89 -9.63 -6.51
CA THR A 58 11.47 -9.39 -5.14
C THR A 58 11.03 -7.94 -5.01
N THR A 59 9.91 -7.72 -4.33
CA THR A 59 9.40 -6.40 -4.04
C THR A 59 9.09 -6.29 -2.57
N SER A 60 9.67 -5.29 -1.92
CA SER A 60 9.41 -4.98 -0.51
C SER A 60 8.83 -3.58 -0.42
N LEU A 61 7.72 -3.45 0.29
CA LEU A 61 6.97 -2.21 0.45
C LEU A 61 6.68 -2.00 1.93
N ALA A 62 7.05 -0.84 2.45
CA ALA A 62 6.72 -0.39 3.79
C ALA A 62 5.81 0.83 3.68
N GLY A 63 4.81 0.94 4.55
CA GLY A 63 3.87 2.03 4.48
C GLY A 63 3.18 2.32 5.79
N LEU A 64 2.66 3.54 5.87
CA LEU A 64 1.85 4.05 6.96
C LEU A 64 0.53 4.54 6.37
N TYR A 65 -0.57 4.17 7.01
CA TYR A 65 -1.89 4.63 6.61
C TYR A 65 -2.76 4.84 7.84
N GLY A 66 -3.75 5.71 7.72
CA GLY A 66 -4.64 6.01 8.83
C GLY A 66 -5.70 7.03 8.47
N THR A 67 -6.40 7.49 9.49
CA THR A 67 -7.39 8.58 9.36
C THR A 67 -7.00 9.77 10.23
N LEU A 68 -7.34 10.96 9.74
CA LEU A 68 -7.17 12.26 10.37
C LEU A 68 -8.54 12.93 10.50
N LEU A 69 -8.56 14.03 11.27
CA LEU A 69 -9.75 14.80 11.68
C LEU A 69 -10.62 14.06 12.71
N GLU A 70 -11.39 14.83 13.48
CA GLU A 70 -12.22 14.30 14.58
C GLU A 70 -13.25 13.28 14.09
N ASP A 71 -13.76 13.46 12.86
CA ASP A 71 -14.71 12.57 12.21
C ASP A 71 -14.06 11.38 11.48
N ASN A 72 -12.73 11.26 11.50
CA ASN A 72 -11.97 10.27 10.72
C ASN A 72 -12.31 10.29 9.22
N ASN A 73 -12.73 11.44 8.72
CA ASN A 73 -13.21 11.64 7.36
C ASN A 73 -12.08 11.90 6.35
N LEU A 74 -10.83 12.08 6.80
CA LEU A 74 -9.65 12.19 5.94
C LEU A 74 -8.75 10.97 6.12
N SER A 75 -8.76 10.06 5.15
CA SER A 75 -7.82 8.95 5.07
C SER A 75 -6.52 9.38 4.40
N TYR A 76 -5.39 8.96 4.95
CA TYR A 76 -4.07 9.13 4.34
C TYR A 76 -3.38 7.78 4.23
N SER A 77 -2.55 7.65 3.19
CA SER A 77 -1.71 6.48 2.97
C SER A 77 -0.42 6.92 2.33
N MET A 78 0.70 6.43 2.86
CA MET A 78 2.03 6.69 2.34
C MET A 78 2.77 5.36 2.35
N GLN A 79 3.33 4.99 1.21
CA GLN A 79 4.04 3.74 1.03
C GLN A 79 5.31 4.00 0.25
N THR A 80 6.38 3.36 0.63
CA THR A 80 7.67 3.40 -0.05
C THR A 80 8.17 1.99 -0.17
N GLY A 81 8.79 1.68 -1.29
CA GLY A 81 9.22 0.33 -1.55
C GLY A 81 10.37 0.28 -2.52
N TYR A 82 10.89 -0.92 -2.65
CA TYR A 82 11.93 -1.26 -3.59
C TYR A 82 11.52 -2.53 -4.30
N ALA A 83 11.51 -2.47 -5.62
CA ALA A 83 11.34 -3.62 -6.48
C ALA A 83 12.66 -3.88 -7.18
N GLY A 84 13.14 -5.11 -7.17
CA GLY A 84 14.38 -5.48 -7.85
C GLY A 84 14.50 -6.97 -8.12
N GLY A 85 15.38 -7.31 -9.06
CA GLY A 85 15.61 -8.69 -9.50
C GLY A 85 14.67 -9.13 -10.63
N GLY A 86 14.94 -10.32 -11.18
CA GLY A 86 14.38 -10.78 -12.45
C GLY A 86 15.19 -10.22 -13.62
N GLU A 87 14.59 -9.34 -14.43
CA GLU A 87 15.15 -8.84 -15.69
C GLU A 87 16.14 -7.65 -15.56
N GLY A 88 16.74 -7.46 -14.38
CA GLY A 88 17.74 -6.40 -14.16
C GLY A 88 17.18 -5.00 -13.89
N ASN A 89 15.86 -4.82 -13.93
CA ASN A 89 15.22 -3.58 -13.47
C ASN A 89 15.09 -3.59 -11.95
N SER A 90 15.72 -2.62 -11.32
CA SER A 90 15.56 -2.36 -9.89
C SER A 90 15.33 -0.89 -9.67
N GLY A 91 14.33 -0.55 -8.86
CA GLY A 91 13.90 0.82 -8.70
C GLY A 91 13.10 1.07 -7.43
N GLY A 92 13.24 2.29 -6.93
CA GLY A 92 12.44 2.78 -5.81
C GLY A 92 11.02 3.10 -6.26
N THR A 93 10.05 2.71 -5.45
CA THR A 93 8.64 3.06 -5.61
C THR A 93 8.19 3.89 -4.41
N GLY A 94 7.30 4.84 -4.66
CA GLY A 94 6.73 5.70 -3.64
C GLY A 94 5.31 6.04 -4.00
N TYR A 95 4.41 5.90 -3.05
CA TYR A 95 3.00 6.18 -3.21
C TYR A 95 2.53 7.02 -2.03
N ALA A 96 1.76 8.06 -2.31
CA ALA A 96 1.11 8.86 -1.30
C ALA A 96 -0.31 9.17 -1.78
N ALA A 97 -1.31 8.92 -0.95
CA ALA A 97 -2.68 9.28 -1.29
C ALA A 97 -3.45 9.79 -0.08
N LEU A 98 -4.32 10.74 -0.37
CA LEU A 98 -5.25 11.40 0.54
C LEU A 98 -6.66 11.21 0.00
N ASN A 99 -7.58 10.82 0.87
CA ASN A 99 -8.98 10.60 0.55
C ASN A 99 -9.83 11.30 1.60
N TYR A 100 -10.59 12.30 1.19
CA TYR A 100 -11.52 13.02 2.03
C TYR A 100 -12.96 12.60 1.70
N ARG A 101 -13.72 12.20 2.72
CA ARG A 101 -15.13 11.80 2.62
C ARG A 101 -16.00 12.81 3.35
N GLY A 102 -16.56 13.77 2.63
CA GLY A 102 -17.53 14.72 3.15
C GLY A 102 -18.96 14.18 3.08
N GLY A 103 -19.90 14.88 3.74
CA GLY A 103 -21.33 14.53 3.69
C GLY A 103 -21.99 14.74 2.32
N TYR A 104 -21.40 15.59 1.46
CA TYR A 104 -21.94 15.95 0.14
C TYR A 104 -21.07 15.45 -1.03
N GLY A 105 -19.98 14.74 -0.73
CA GLY A 105 -19.03 14.30 -1.75
C GLY A 105 -17.69 13.84 -1.17
N ASN A 106 -16.97 13.09 -1.98
CA ASN A 106 -15.64 12.58 -1.72
C ASN A 106 -14.63 13.23 -2.67
N ALA A 107 -13.46 13.51 -2.14
CA ALA A 107 -12.32 13.99 -2.91
C ALA A 107 -11.12 13.07 -2.66
N ASN A 108 -10.45 12.66 -3.72
CA ASN A 108 -9.27 11.81 -3.65
C ASN A 108 -8.13 12.44 -4.41
N VAL A 109 -6.94 12.40 -3.83
CA VAL A 109 -5.69 12.85 -4.46
C VAL A 109 -4.63 11.81 -4.17
N GLY A 110 -3.88 11.39 -5.17
CA GLY A 110 -2.82 10.41 -5.06
C GLY A 110 -1.62 10.81 -5.90
N TYR A 111 -0.44 10.40 -5.48
CA TYR A 111 0.80 10.56 -6.20
C TYR A 111 1.55 9.26 -6.13
N SER A 112 1.91 8.72 -7.30
CA SER A 112 2.71 7.53 -7.45
C SER A 112 3.99 7.88 -8.20
N ARG A 113 5.10 7.36 -7.71
CA ARG A 113 6.41 7.46 -8.32
C ARG A 113 7.01 6.07 -8.37
N SER A 114 7.50 5.69 -9.52
CA SER A 114 8.29 4.49 -9.76
C SER A 114 9.45 4.87 -10.67
N ASP A 115 10.40 3.97 -10.85
CA ASP A 115 11.55 4.24 -11.71
C ASP A 115 11.10 4.50 -13.16
N GLY A 116 11.33 5.73 -13.64
CA GLY A 116 10.88 6.20 -14.96
C GLY A 116 9.42 6.67 -15.06
N ILE A 117 8.56 6.46 -14.05
CA ILE A 117 7.12 6.79 -14.12
C ILE A 117 6.70 7.63 -12.92
N LYS A 118 6.03 8.75 -13.19
CA LYS A 118 5.39 9.61 -12.18
C LYS A 118 3.95 9.85 -12.58
N GLN A 119 3.03 9.60 -11.67
CA GLN A 119 1.60 9.73 -11.92
C GLN A 119 0.96 10.49 -10.77
N LEU A 120 0.12 11.46 -11.13
CA LEU A 120 -0.72 12.18 -10.20
C LEU A 120 -2.17 11.78 -10.47
N TYR A 121 -2.87 11.39 -9.42
CA TYR A 121 -4.25 10.98 -9.42
C TYR A 121 -5.06 12.03 -8.67
N TYR A 122 -6.20 12.41 -9.21
CA TYR A 122 -7.16 13.27 -8.53
C TYR A 122 -8.56 12.87 -8.99
N GLY A 123 -9.52 12.94 -8.08
CA GLY A 123 -10.89 12.57 -8.35
C GLY A 123 -11.84 13.25 -7.39
N LEU A 124 -13.01 13.59 -7.88
CA LEU A 124 -14.11 14.13 -7.11
C LEU A 124 -15.34 13.29 -7.46
N SER A 125 -16.09 12.89 -6.44
CA SER A 125 -17.34 12.14 -6.62
C SER A 125 -18.35 12.61 -5.60
N GLY A 126 -19.60 12.83 -5.98
CA GLY A 126 -20.64 13.30 -5.09
C GLY A 126 -22.00 13.16 -5.75
N GLY A 127 -23.03 12.98 -4.94
CA GLY A 127 -24.42 12.76 -5.35
C GLY A 127 -25.37 13.16 -4.24
#